data_AF-A0A382UXW7-F1
#
_entry.id   AF-A0A382UXW7-F1
#
_cell.length_a   1.000
_cell.length_b   1.000
_cell.length_c   1.000
_cell.angle_alpha   90.00
_cell.angle_beta   90.00
_cell.angle_gamma   90.00
#
_symmetry.space_group_name_H-M   'P 1'
#
loop_
_entity.id
_entity.type
_entity.pdbx_description
1 polymer ?
#
loop_
_entity_poly.entity_id
_entity_poly.type
_entity_poly.pdbx_seq_one_letter_code
_entity_poly.pdbx_strand_id
1 'polypeptide(L)'
;MLIIHDVYRTALFQEQFLSGWILFASVLILTAYNARKKITMLPIGSSASWLQVHIYLGLLSVLLFLLHISWRIPNGWLESLLAIFFVGVALSGVTGLYLSRRLSKLLTRSGEELIFERIPGFVAELRDEAEKLVVKCAATTGSPTISEYHAAHLAHFFSEPKNSFRHLLGSNRHLFEMVK
;
A
#
# COMPACT_ATOMS: atom_id res chain seq x y z
N MET A 1 32.42 -31.67 34.27
CA MET A 1 31.64 -31.57 33.01
C MET A 1 30.17 -31.19 33.24
N LEU A 2 29.56 -31.55 34.38
CA LEU A 2 28.18 -31.17 34.74
C LEU A 2 28.00 -29.67 35.04
N ILE A 3 28.92 -29.05 35.79
CA ILE A 3 28.84 -27.62 36.15
C ILE A 3 28.87 -26.70 34.92
N ILE A 4 29.65 -27.05 33.90
CA ILE A 4 29.69 -26.28 32.65
C ILE A 4 28.35 -26.36 31.93
N HIS A 5 27.72 -27.54 31.87
CA HIS A 5 26.40 -27.70 31.26
C HIS A 5 25.31 -26.90 31.98
N ASP A 6 25.35 -26.86 33.31
CA ASP A 6 24.35 -26.10 34.09
C ASP A 6 24.52 -24.60 33.91
N VAL A 7 25.76 -24.08 33.95
CA VAL A 7 26.03 -22.65 33.70
C VAL A 7 25.58 -22.24 32.29
N TYR A 8 25.84 -23.06 31.27
CA TYR A 8 25.36 -22.81 29.91
C TYR A 8 23.84 -22.85 29.82
N ARG A 9 23.15 -23.79 30.49
CA ARG A 9 21.69 -23.82 30.51
C ARG A 9 21.09 -22.59 31.17
N THR A 10 21.63 -22.16 32.31
CA THR A 10 21.11 -20.98 33.03
C THR A 10 21.31 -19.70 32.22
N ALA A 11 22.50 -19.53 31.63
CA ALA A 11 22.80 -18.37 30.77
C ALA A 11 21.90 -18.33 29.53
N LEU A 12 21.76 -19.45 28.80
CA LEU A 12 20.92 -19.53 27.60
C LEU A 12 19.42 -19.34 27.91
N PHE A 13 18.95 -19.83 29.06
CA PHE A 13 17.56 -19.65 29.48
C PHE A 13 17.26 -18.16 29.76
N GLN A 14 18.21 -17.45 30.37
CA GLN A 14 18.08 -16.03 30.66
C GLN A 14 18.09 -15.18 29.37
N GLU A 15 18.89 -15.56 28.37
CA GLU A 15 18.92 -14.90 27.05
C GLU A 15 17.63 -15.09 26.24
N GLN A 16 17.04 -16.28 26.28
CA GLN A 16 15.76 -16.56 25.60
C GLN A 16 14.62 -15.74 26.21
N PHE A 17 14.58 -15.61 27.54
CA PHE A 17 13.60 -14.75 28.21
C PHE A 17 13.82 -13.26 27.89
N LEU A 18 15.07 -12.78 27.92
CA LEU A 18 15.38 -11.40 27.63
C LEU A 18 14.98 -11.01 26.20
N SER A 19 15.35 -11.83 25.21
CA SER A 19 14.97 -11.61 23.82
C SER A 19 13.45 -11.62 23.61
N GLY A 20 12.73 -12.50 24.31
CA GLY A 20 11.26 -12.54 24.30
C GLY A 20 10.63 -11.25 24.84
N TRP A 21 11.12 -10.73 25.97
CA TRP A 21 10.64 -9.47 26.55
C TRP A 21 10.93 -8.26 25.65
N ILE A 22 12.11 -8.20 25.04
CA ILE A 22 12.48 -7.15 24.09
C ILE A 22 11.57 -7.20 22.86
N LEU A 23 11.30 -8.39 22.33
CA LEU A 23 10.39 -8.57 21.20
C LEU A 23 8.96 -8.13 21.57
N PHE A 24 8.48 -8.55 22.73
CA PHE A 24 7.16 -8.18 23.23
C PHE A 24 7.01 -6.66 23.40
N ALA A 25 7.99 -6.01 24.03
CA ALA A 25 8.02 -4.55 24.16
C ALA A 25 8.02 -3.85 22.80
N SER A 26 8.79 -4.38 21.83
CA SER A 26 8.82 -3.85 20.46
C SER A 26 7.45 -3.92 19.79
N VAL A 27 6.75 -5.06 19.92
CA VAL A 27 5.38 -5.25 19.39
C VAL A 27 4.37 -4.31 20.06
N LEU A 28 4.51 -4.05 21.37
CA LEU A 28 3.67 -3.07 22.07
C LEU A 28 3.85 -1.65 21.53
N ILE A 29 5.09 -1.21 21.31
CA ILE A 29 5.38 0.10 20.73
C ILE A 29 4.82 0.20 19.29
N LEU A 30 4.98 -0.86 18.50
CA LEU A 30 4.41 -0.94 17.14
C LEU A 30 2.87 -0.80 17.17
N THR A 31 2.22 -1.44 18.14
CA THR A 31 0.76 -1.36 18.33
C THR A 31 0.32 0.02 18.82
N ALA A 32 1.10 0.67 19.68
CA ALA A 32 0.83 2.00 20.19
C ALA A 32 0.72 3.06 19.08
N TYR A 33 1.35 2.83 17.92
CA TYR A 33 1.15 3.69 16.74
C TYR A 33 -0.33 3.81 16.33
N ASN A 34 -1.11 2.72 16.42
CA ASN A 34 -2.55 2.75 16.12
C ASN A 34 -3.30 3.67 17.09
N ALA A 35 -3.01 3.56 18.38
CA ALA A 35 -3.56 4.44 19.41
C ALA A 35 -3.17 5.91 19.16
N ARG A 36 -1.91 6.17 18.81
CA ARG A 36 -1.43 7.53 18.46
C ARG A 36 -2.11 8.10 17.21
N LYS A 37 -2.50 7.27 16.23
CA LYS A 37 -3.29 7.75 15.09
C LYS A 37 -4.68 8.21 15.50
N LYS A 38 -5.28 7.59 16.52
CA LYS A 38 -6.62 7.94 17.04
C LYS A 38 -6.59 9.13 17.99
N ILE A 39 -5.47 9.35 18.67
CA ILE A 39 -5.32 10.42 19.67
C ILE A 39 -4.52 11.58 19.06
N THR A 40 -5.23 12.50 18.39
CA THR A 40 -4.65 13.69 17.73
C THR A 40 -4.37 14.86 18.68
N MET A 41 -4.90 14.80 19.91
CA MET A 41 -4.85 15.90 20.88
C MET A 41 -3.53 16.00 21.67
N LEU A 42 -2.73 14.93 21.72
CA LEU A 42 -1.50 14.89 22.50
C LEU A 42 -0.28 15.27 21.63
N PRO A 43 0.58 16.21 22.05
CA PRO A 43 1.74 16.68 21.28
C PRO A 43 2.93 15.70 21.33
N ILE A 44 2.71 14.41 21.05
CA ILE A 44 3.75 13.36 21.15
C ILE A 44 4.60 13.26 19.87
N GLY A 45 4.87 14.37 19.18
CA GLY A 45 5.62 14.38 17.91
C GLY A 45 4.75 14.12 16.66
N SER A 46 5.35 14.36 15.49
CA SER A 46 4.64 14.36 14.20
C SER A 46 4.19 12.96 13.77
N SER A 47 3.12 12.86 12.99
CA SER A 47 2.66 11.57 12.45
C SER A 47 3.72 10.89 11.58
N ALA A 48 4.59 11.69 10.94
CA ALA A 48 5.69 11.22 10.11
C ALA A 48 6.81 10.55 10.92
N SER A 49 7.21 11.12 12.07
CA SER A 49 8.24 10.51 12.92
C SER A 49 7.77 9.18 13.49
N TRP A 50 6.52 9.10 13.93
CA TRP A 50 5.92 7.84 14.40
C TRP A 50 5.85 6.76 13.32
N LEU A 51 5.52 7.14 12.08
CA LEU A 51 5.54 6.20 10.96
C LEU A 51 6.96 5.68 10.69
N GLN A 52 7.97 6.55 10.76
CA GLN A 52 9.38 6.14 10.65
C GLN A 52 9.78 5.17 11.76
N VAL A 53 9.46 5.50 13.02
CA VAL A 53 9.69 4.60 14.16
C VAL A 53 9.00 3.26 13.94
N HIS A 54 7.74 3.26 13.49
CA HIS A 54 6.99 2.03 13.22
C HIS A 54 7.66 1.17 12.12
N ILE A 55 8.14 1.79 11.04
CA ILE A 55 8.83 1.07 9.96
C ILE A 55 10.16 0.49 10.46
N TYR A 56 11.01 1.31 11.08
CA TYR A 56 12.33 0.85 11.55
C TYR A 56 12.22 -0.19 12.66
N LEU A 57 11.33 0.04 13.63
CA LEU A 57 11.09 -0.92 14.72
C LEU A 57 10.41 -2.20 14.21
N GLY A 58 9.59 -2.10 13.16
CA GLY A 58 8.98 -3.26 12.51
C GLY A 58 10.02 -4.13 11.80
N LEU A 59 10.99 -3.52 11.13
CA LEU A 59 12.12 -4.25 10.54
C LEU A 59 13.02 -4.86 11.62
N LEU A 60 13.28 -4.09 12.69
CA LEU A 60 14.06 -4.58 13.84
C LEU A 60 13.36 -5.75 14.55
N SER A 61 12.03 -5.69 14.72
CA SER A 61 11.28 -6.76 15.39
C SER A 61 11.32 -8.07 14.60
N VAL A 62 11.33 -8.02 13.26
CA VAL A 62 11.52 -9.22 12.42
C VAL A 62 12.89 -9.84 12.66
N LEU A 63 13.96 -9.03 12.74
CA LEU A 63 15.29 -9.52 13.07
C LEU A 63 15.35 -10.11 14.49
N LEU A 64 14.76 -9.42 15.47
CA LEU A 64 14.68 -9.90 16.85
C LEU A 64 13.89 -11.20 16.97
N PHE A 65 12.82 -11.35 16.18
CA PHE A 65 12.05 -12.59 16.12
C PHE A 65 12.87 -13.76 15.59
N LEU A 66 13.63 -13.56 14.50
CA LEU A 66 14.55 -14.59 13.96
C LEU A 66 15.62 -14.99 14.98
N LEU A 67 16.16 -14.01 15.71
CA LEU A 67 17.11 -14.24 16.80
C LEU A 67 16.48 -15.00 17.96
N HIS A 68 15.26 -14.64 18.34
CA HIS A 68 14.53 -15.26 19.44
C HIS A 68 14.24 -16.75 19.17
N ILE A 69 13.82 -17.10 17.95
CA ILE A 69 13.60 -18.51 17.57
C ILE A 69 14.89 -19.27 17.29
N SER A 70 16.07 -18.64 17.44
CA SER A 70 17.38 -19.25 17.15
C SER A 70 17.45 -19.91 15.76
N TRP A 71 16.80 -19.30 14.76
CA TRP A 71 16.67 -19.85 13.39
C TRP A 71 16.02 -21.25 13.31
N ARG A 72 15.31 -21.67 14.37
CA ARG A 72 14.61 -22.94 14.44
C ARG A 72 13.11 -22.74 14.24
N ILE A 73 12.47 -23.75 13.67
CA ILE A 73 11.01 -23.81 13.60
C ILE A 73 10.49 -24.15 15.00
N PRO A 74 9.53 -23.38 15.55
CA PRO A 74 8.96 -23.69 16.86
C PRO A 74 8.29 -25.07 16.85
N ASN A 75 8.55 -25.87 17.88
CA ASN A 75 7.96 -27.21 18.01
C ASN A 75 6.64 -27.20 18.80
N GLY A 76 6.39 -26.14 19.58
CA GLY A 76 5.16 -25.99 20.36
C GLY A 76 3.99 -25.46 19.54
N TRP A 77 2.77 -25.89 19.88
CA TRP A 77 1.54 -25.41 19.23
C TRP A 77 1.34 -23.90 19.39
N LEU A 78 1.48 -23.39 20.63
CA LEU A 78 1.33 -21.96 20.92
C LEU A 78 2.40 -21.11 20.25
N GLU A 79 3.66 -21.55 20.31
CA GLU A 79 4.79 -20.85 19.67
C GLU A 79 4.61 -20.78 18.15
N SER A 80 4.16 -21.88 17.53
CA SER A 80 3.86 -21.93 16.09
C SER A 80 2.74 -20.97 15.71
N LEU A 81 1.67 -20.92 16.50
CA LEU A 81 0.54 -20.01 16.25
C LEU A 81 0.98 -18.54 16.35
N LEU A 82 1.74 -18.19 17.38
CA LEU A 82 2.30 -16.84 17.56
C LEU A 82 3.25 -16.49 16.41
N ALA A 83 4.10 -17.42 15.98
CA ALA A 83 4.99 -17.25 14.84
C ALA A 83 4.23 -16.97 13.55
N ILE A 84 3.16 -17.73 13.26
CA ILE A 84 2.32 -17.50 12.07
C ILE A 84 1.67 -16.12 12.11
N PHE A 85 1.10 -15.71 13.25
CA PHE A 85 0.52 -14.38 13.38
C PHE A 85 1.57 -13.27 13.23
N PHE A 86 2.74 -13.44 13.85
CA PHE A 86 3.84 -12.49 13.73
C PHE A 86 4.29 -12.33 12.27
N VAL A 87 4.52 -13.46 11.57
CA VAL A 87 4.88 -13.47 10.16
C VAL A 87 3.79 -12.84 9.30
N GLY A 88 2.51 -13.15 9.57
CA GLY A 88 1.38 -12.55 8.87
C GLY A 88 1.32 -11.03 9.02
N VAL A 89 1.53 -10.51 10.24
CA VAL A 89 1.58 -9.08 10.52
C VAL A 89 2.81 -8.43 9.87
N ALA A 90 3.97 -9.07 9.93
CA ALA A 90 5.19 -8.58 9.29
C ALA A 90 5.03 -8.48 7.77
N LEU A 91 4.46 -9.50 7.12
CA LEU A 91 4.16 -9.49 5.69
C LEU A 91 3.15 -8.41 5.33
N SER A 92 2.10 -8.24 6.13
CA SER A 92 1.12 -7.15 5.97
C SER A 92 1.78 -5.76 6.08
N GLY A 93 2.76 -5.60 6.97
CA GLY A 93 3.54 -4.37 7.08
C GLY A 93 4.37 -4.08 5.82
N VAL A 94 5.05 -5.10 5.27
CA VAL A 94 5.85 -4.97 4.03
C VAL A 94 4.95 -4.63 2.83
N THR A 95 3.81 -5.30 2.70
CA THR A 95 2.85 -5.01 1.62
C THR A 95 2.26 -3.61 1.77
N GLY A 96 1.95 -3.17 2.99
CA GLY A 96 1.52 -1.80 3.29
C GLY A 96 2.56 -0.75 2.88
N LEU A 97 3.84 -0.98 3.18
CA LEU A 97 4.93 -0.08 2.77
C LEU A 97 5.08 -0.03 1.24
N TYR A 98 4.99 -1.18 0.57
CA TYR A 98 5.03 -1.25 -0.89
C TYR A 98 3.86 -0.49 -1.52
N LEU A 99 2.64 -0.69 -1.01
CA LEU A 99 1.43 -0.05 -1.51
C LEU A 99 1.48 1.47 -1.31
N SER A 100 1.91 1.93 -0.13
CA SER A 100 2.10 3.36 0.16
C SER A 100 3.06 4.00 -0.84
N ARG A 101 4.24 3.39 -1.10
CA ARG A 101 5.21 3.93 -2.06
C ARG A 101 4.71 3.92 -3.50
N ARG A 102 3.94 2.92 -3.90
CA ARG A 102 3.34 2.86 -5.25
C ARG A 102 2.27 3.92 -5.42
N LEU A 103 1.35 4.04 -4.46
CA LEU A 103 0.23 4.96 -4.54
C LEU A 103 0.69 6.42 -4.47
N SER A 104 1.64 6.75 -3.60
CA SER A 104 2.22 8.10 -3.54
C SER A 104 2.84 8.51 -4.89
N LYS A 105 3.57 7.61 -5.56
CA LYS A 105 4.14 7.90 -6.90
C LYS A 105 3.08 8.13 -7.97
N LEU A 106 1.93 7.44 -7.88
CA LEU A 106 0.82 7.66 -8.81
C LEU A 106 0.18 9.01 -8.58
N LEU A 107 -0.07 9.37 -7.31
CA LEU A 107 -0.66 10.65 -6.93
C LEU A 107 0.22 11.84 -7.33
N THR A 108 1.55 11.76 -7.16
CA THR A 108 2.46 12.84 -7.58
C THR A 108 2.56 12.99 -9.11
N ARG A 109 2.19 11.96 -9.88
CA ARG A 109 2.26 11.98 -11.35
C ARG A 109 1.02 12.63 -11.99
N SER A 110 -0.14 12.51 -11.34
CA SER A 110 -1.33 13.29 -11.69
C SER A 110 -1.16 14.68 -11.09
N GLY A 111 -0.70 15.63 -11.90
CA GLY A 111 -0.37 17.01 -11.48
C GLY A 111 -1.54 17.86 -10.97
N GLU A 112 -2.71 17.28 -10.72
CA GLU A 112 -3.91 17.96 -10.25
C GLU A 112 -4.61 17.13 -9.17
N GLU A 113 -4.84 17.72 -8.00
CA GLU A 113 -5.64 17.11 -6.92
C GLU A 113 -7.12 17.12 -7.33
N LEU A 114 -7.53 16.11 -8.09
CA LEU A 114 -8.92 15.93 -8.47
C LEU A 114 -9.70 15.34 -7.28
N ILE A 115 -10.61 16.14 -6.75
CA ILE A 115 -11.62 15.69 -5.78
C ILE A 115 -12.43 14.57 -6.42
N PHE A 116 -12.54 13.42 -5.76
CA PHE A 116 -13.14 12.20 -6.31
C PHE A 116 -14.59 12.44 -6.78
N GLU A 117 -15.33 13.25 -6.04
CA GLU A 117 -16.71 13.63 -6.32
C GLU A 117 -16.87 14.43 -7.62
N ARG A 118 -15.79 15.04 -8.11
CA ARG A 118 -15.80 15.89 -9.32
C ARG A 118 -15.48 15.11 -10.60
N ILE A 119 -14.99 13.87 -10.49
CA ILE A 119 -14.65 13.00 -11.63
C ILE A 119 -15.83 12.85 -12.61
N PRO A 120 -17.09 12.60 -12.18
CA PRO A 120 -18.21 12.51 -13.12
C PRO A 120 -18.46 13.81 -13.90
N GLY A 121 -18.20 14.96 -13.27
CA GLY A 121 -18.32 16.27 -13.90
C GLY A 121 -17.28 16.46 -15.01
N PHE A 122 -16.01 16.14 -14.74
CA PHE A 122 -14.95 16.22 -15.74
C PHE A 122 -15.18 15.27 -16.93
N VAL A 123 -15.70 14.06 -16.67
CA VAL A 123 -16.05 13.13 -17.76
C VAL A 123 -17.15 13.71 -18.64
N ALA A 124 -18.16 14.35 -18.05
CA ALA A 124 -19.24 14.98 -18.81
C ALA A 124 -18.75 16.18 -19.64
N GLU A 125 -17.84 16.99 -19.09
CA GLU A 125 -17.22 18.12 -19.79
C GLU A 125 -16.38 17.66 -20.99
N LEU A 126 -15.52 16.65 -20.78
CA LEU A 126 -14.71 16.06 -21.85
C LEU A 126 -15.57 15.44 -22.96
N ARG A 127 -16.70 14.83 -22.60
CA ARG A 127 -17.66 14.27 -23.57
C ARG A 127 -18.26 15.36 -24.45
N ASP A 128 -18.69 16.47 -23.85
CA ASP A 128 -19.28 17.60 -24.56
C ASP A 128 -18.25 18.30 -25.46
N GLU A 129 -17.01 18.44 -25.00
CA GLU A 129 -15.91 18.99 -25.80
C GLU A 129 -15.57 18.10 -27.01
N ALA A 130 -15.52 16.78 -26.81
CA ALA A 130 -15.28 15.82 -27.88
C ALA A 130 -16.39 15.86 -28.94
N GLU A 131 -17.66 15.90 -28.52
CA GLU A 131 -18.81 15.98 -29.43
C GLU A 131 -18.78 17.28 -30.25
N LYS A 132 -18.50 18.42 -29.61
CA LYS A 132 -18.35 19.72 -30.28
C LYS A 132 -17.22 19.72 -31.32
N LEU A 133 -16.07 19.12 -30.98
CA LEU A 133 -14.93 19.01 -31.89
C LEU A 133 -15.28 18.15 -33.12
N VAL A 134 -15.98 17.04 -32.92
CA VAL A 134 -16.40 16.14 -34.00
C VAL A 134 -17.37 16.83 -34.95
N VAL A 135 -18.38 17.52 -34.42
CA VAL A 135 -19.35 18.28 -35.22
C VAL A 135 -18.65 19.39 -36.01
N LYS A 136 -17.72 20.13 -35.39
CA LYS A 136 -16.93 21.17 -36.05
C LYS A 136 -16.05 20.61 -37.18
N CYS A 137 -15.41 19.46 -36.96
CA CYS A 137 -14.57 18.80 -37.96
C CYS A 137 -15.39 18.29 -39.14
N ALA A 138 -16.57 17.70 -38.90
CA ALA A 138 -17.48 17.25 -39.94
C ALA A 138 -17.98 18.42 -40.81
N ALA A 139 -18.36 19.54 -40.18
CA ALA A 139 -18.79 20.75 -40.87
C ALA A 139 -17.66 21.41 -41.70
N THR A 140 -16.41 21.34 -41.24
CA THR A 140 -15.26 21.97 -41.90
C THR A 140 -14.69 21.12 -43.03
N THR A 141 -14.64 19.80 -42.86
CA THR A 141 -13.98 18.86 -43.79
C THR A 141 -14.95 18.25 -44.80
N GLY A 142 -16.26 18.32 -44.53
CA GLY A 142 -17.31 17.74 -45.37
C GLY A 142 -17.29 16.20 -45.42
N SER A 143 -16.53 15.55 -44.54
CA SER A 143 -16.36 14.10 -44.49
C SER A 143 -16.96 13.52 -43.20
N PRO A 144 -17.83 12.48 -43.28
CA PRO A 144 -18.47 11.89 -42.11
C PRO A 144 -17.58 10.91 -41.34
N THR A 145 -16.41 10.52 -41.86
CA THR A 145 -15.59 9.44 -41.30
C THR A 145 -15.21 9.65 -39.84
N ILE A 146 -14.88 10.88 -39.43
CA ILE A 146 -14.56 11.19 -38.02
C ILE A 146 -15.80 11.11 -37.13
N SER A 147 -16.96 11.54 -37.65
CA SER A 147 -18.23 11.49 -36.92
C SER A 147 -18.72 10.06 -36.74
N GLU A 148 -18.60 9.22 -37.77
CA GLU A 148 -18.94 7.80 -37.70
C GLU A 148 -18.01 7.04 -36.76
N TYR A 149 -16.70 7.29 -36.82
CA TYR A 149 -15.75 6.68 -35.89
C TYR A 149 -16.03 7.09 -34.43
N HIS A 150 -16.36 8.36 -34.21
CA HIS A 150 -16.72 8.83 -32.87
C HIS A 150 -17.98 8.14 -32.33
N ALA A 151 -19.04 8.07 -33.14
CA ALA A 151 -20.28 7.40 -32.77
C ALA A 151 -20.08 5.89 -32.51
N ALA A 152 -19.22 5.23 -33.30
CA ALA A 152 -19.00 3.79 -33.20
C ALA A 152 -18.08 3.38 -32.02
N HIS A 153 -17.05 4.16 -31.69
CA HIS A 153 -16.00 3.74 -30.74
C HIS A 153 -15.79 4.70 -29.56
N LEU A 154 -15.78 6.01 -29.79
CA LEU A 154 -15.43 6.99 -28.74
C LEU A 154 -16.61 7.33 -27.82
N ALA A 155 -17.84 7.37 -28.35
CA ALA A 155 -19.03 7.71 -27.56
C ALA A 155 -19.24 6.76 -26.35
N HIS A 156 -18.99 5.46 -26.55
CA HIS A 156 -19.06 4.47 -25.48
C HIS A 156 -17.87 4.56 -24.49
N PHE A 157 -16.71 5.05 -24.94
CA PHE A 157 -15.57 5.26 -24.03
C PHE A 157 -15.84 6.42 -23.06
N PHE A 158 -16.51 7.47 -23.51
CA PHE A 158 -16.87 8.64 -22.68
C PHE A 158 -18.13 8.46 -21.82
N SER A 159 -18.87 7.36 -21.98
CA SER A 159 -20.15 7.18 -21.26
C SER A 159 -19.97 6.78 -19.80
N GLU A 160 -18.84 6.15 -19.43
CA GLU A 160 -18.57 5.71 -18.07
C GLU A 160 -17.08 5.81 -17.72
N PRO A 161 -16.73 6.03 -16.43
CA PRO A 161 -15.35 5.86 -15.96
C PRO A 161 -14.91 4.39 -16.12
N LYS A 162 -14.26 4.05 -17.22
CA LYS A 162 -13.71 2.70 -17.45
C LYS A 162 -12.35 2.54 -16.78
N ASN A 163 -11.96 1.28 -16.53
CA ASN A 163 -10.60 0.90 -16.13
C ASN A 163 -10.09 1.37 -14.75
N SER A 164 -10.96 1.59 -13.76
CA SER A 164 -10.58 2.07 -12.40
C SER A 164 -9.45 1.25 -11.76
N PHE A 165 -9.53 -0.08 -11.82
CA PHE A 165 -8.49 -0.97 -11.28
C PHE A 165 -7.16 -0.89 -12.05
N ARG A 166 -7.20 -0.69 -13.37
CA ARG A 166 -6.01 -0.60 -14.21
C ARG A 166 -5.32 0.76 -14.08
N HIS A 167 -6.08 1.82 -13.80
CA HIS A 167 -5.57 3.14 -13.43
C HIS A 167 -4.88 3.10 -12.06
N LEU A 168 -5.43 2.35 -11.10
CA LEU A 168 -4.82 2.09 -9.79
C LEU A 168 -3.48 1.34 -9.89
N LEU A 169 -3.29 0.57 -10.96
CA LEU A 169 -2.03 -0.10 -11.30
C LEU A 169 -1.07 0.78 -12.14
N GLY A 170 -1.48 1.99 -12.53
CA GLY A 170 -0.65 2.93 -13.31
C GLY A 170 -0.39 2.52 -14.76
N SER A 171 -1.25 1.68 -15.35
CA SER A 171 -1.05 1.15 -16.69
C SER A 171 -1.59 2.11 -17.77
N ASN A 172 -0.69 2.70 -18.58
CA ASN A 172 -1.04 3.55 -19.72
C ASN A 172 -1.36 2.76 -21.00
N ARG A 173 -1.35 1.42 -20.96
CA ARG A 173 -1.49 0.58 -22.17
C ARG A 173 -2.80 0.79 -22.92
N HIS A 174 -3.87 1.16 -22.22
CA HIS A 174 -5.19 1.35 -22.82
C HIS A 174 -5.27 2.57 -23.74
N LEU A 175 -4.43 3.60 -23.53
CA LEU A 175 -4.37 4.74 -24.45
C LEU A 175 -3.89 4.32 -25.85
N PHE A 176 -3.02 3.31 -25.93
CA PHE A 176 -2.51 2.79 -27.20
C PHE A 176 -3.48 1.81 -27.88
N GLU A 177 -4.35 1.13 -27.13
CA GLU A 177 -5.38 0.27 -27.72
C GLU A 177 -6.48 1.06 -28.44
N MET A 178 -6.71 2.34 -28.07
CA MET A 178 -7.73 3.19 -28.68
C MET A 178 -7.30 3.91 -29.96
N VAL A 179 -6.00 3.90 -30.29
CA VAL A 179 -5.43 4.54 -31.48
C VAL A 179 -5.29 3.54 -32.65
N LYS A 180 -5.56 2.26 -32.41
CA LYS A 180 -5.42 1.19 -33.40
C LYS A 180 -6.76 0.85 -34.05
#